data_AF-A0A256IQ39-F1
#
_entry.id   AF-A0A256IQ39-F1
#
_cell.length_a   1.000
_cell.length_b   1.000
_cell.length_c   1.000
_cell.angle_alpha   90.00
_cell.angle_beta   90.00
_cell.angle_gamma   90.00
#
_symmetry.space_group_name_H-M   'P 1'
#
loop_
_entity.id
_entity.type
_entity.pdbx_description
1 polymer ?
#
loop_
_entity_poly.entity_id
_entity_poly.type
_entity_poly.pdbx_seq_one_letter_code
_entity_poly.pdbx_strand_id
1 'polypeptide(L)'
;MTRHPENRSPRDEVEPPDWLDDDEPYADVDVDRLPDWWRDAVGEFEEHDLPPYRPPRLADGVLVPPLIERLEAAHDVEIRLMGTDVDHGDAWGLRVDGEVVAAVERERTADGCTRYGMTGEEFVTAVRERVEAVPDASDPADRG
;
A
#
# COMPACT_ATOMS: atom_id res chain seq x y z
N MET A 1 4.28 58.18 -0.34
CA MET A 1 5.19 57.06 -0.05
C MET A 1 4.68 56.40 1.23
N THR A 2 4.02 55.24 1.12
CA THR A 2 4.62 53.91 1.44
C THR A 2 4.43 53.63 2.94
N ARG A 3 3.78 52.56 3.43
CA ARG A 3 3.24 51.31 2.88
C ARG A 3 2.11 50.83 3.82
N HIS A 4 1.12 50.17 3.26
CA HIS A 4 0.11 49.40 3.99
C HIS A 4 0.76 48.36 4.90
N PRO A 5 0.27 48.11 6.14
CA PRO A 5 0.65 46.91 6.87
C PRO A 5 0.04 45.72 6.14
N GLU A 6 0.94 44.85 5.69
CA GLU A 6 0.67 43.70 4.87
C GLU A 6 -0.02 42.63 5.72
N ASN A 7 -1.07 42.10 5.13
CA ASN A 7 -1.94 41.05 5.63
C ASN A 7 -1.15 39.75 5.88
N ARG A 8 -0.55 39.57 7.07
CA ARG A 8 0.08 38.30 7.44
C ARG A 8 -1.01 37.36 7.98
N SER A 9 -1.47 36.47 7.11
CA SER A 9 -2.43 35.43 7.47
C SER A 9 -1.80 34.49 8.52
N PRO A 10 -2.50 34.11 9.61
CA PRO A 10 -1.97 33.26 10.68
C PRO A 10 -1.91 31.77 10.29
N ARG A 11 -1.59 31.46 9.04
CA ARG A 11 -1.56 30.09 8.48
C ARG A 11 -0.16 29.52 8.27
N ASP A 12 0.88 30.23 8.71
CA ASP A 12 2.28 29.93 8.37
C ASP A 12 3.14 29.54 9.60
N GLU A 13 2.53 29.25 10.75
CA GLU A 13 3.26 28.94 12.00
C GLU A 13 2.73 27.66 12.68
N VAL A 14 2.23 26.71 11.89
CA VAL A 14 2.16 25.34 12.40
C VAL A 14 3.56 24.78 12.19
N GLU A 15 4.44 24.98 13.17
CA GLU A 15 5.61 24.11 13.31
C GLU A 15 5.05 22.69 13.26
N PRO A 16 5.40 21.95 12.21
CA PRO A 16 4.85 20.62 12.11
C PRO A 16 5.45 19.83 13.30
N PRO A 17 4.66 19.03 14.03
CA PRO A 17 5.11 18.31 15.22
C PRO A 17 6.48 17.59 15.12
N ASP A 18 7.05 17.16 16.25
CA ASP A 18 8.35 16.45 16.32
C ASP A 18 8.38 15.04 15.67
N TRP A 19 7.26 14.52 15.16
CA TRP A 19 7.21 13.23 14.44
C TRP A 19 7.62 13.28 12.95
N LEU A 20 8.06 14.44 12.45
CA LEU A 20 8.59 14.66 11.10
C LEU A 20 10.11 14.53 11.12
N ASP A 21 10.75 14.64 12.28
CA ASP A 21 12.19 14.54 12.47
C ASP A 21 12.82 13.16 12.10
N ASP A 22 12.04 12.22 11.55
CA ASP A 22 12.56 11.07 10.78
C ASP A 22 12.53 11.41 9.27
N ASP A 23 12.90 12.66 8.93
CA ASP A 23 12.74 13.33 7.63
C ASP A 23 13.51 12.65 6.48
N GLU A 24 14.50 11.81 6.80
CA GLU A 24 15.37 11.15 5.82
C GLU A 24 15.40 9.63 5.99
N PRO A 25 14.29 8.93 5.74
CA PRO A 25 14.25 7.48 5.91
C PRO A 25 15.13 6.66 4.97
N TYR A 26 15.65 7.34 3.97
CA TYR A 26 16.54 6.80 2.97
C TYR A 26 17.98 7.32 3.15
N ALA A 27 18.31 8.03 4.23
CA ALA A 27 19.67 8.55 4.48
C ALA A 27 20.74 7.45 4.40
N ASP A 28 20.43 6.25 4.89
CA ASP A 28 21.29 5.06 4.86
C ASP A 28 20.90 4.04 3.78
N VAL A 29 19.93 4.35 2.93
CA VAL A 29 19.41 3.45 1.89
C VAL A 29 19.83 3.95 0.52
N ASP A 30 20.52 3.11 -0.23
CA ASP A 30 20.83 3.37 -1.63
C ASP A 30 19.54 3.19 -2.47
N VAL A 31 18.79 4.29 -2.65
CA VAL A 31 17.50 4.32 -3.38
C VAL A 31 17.65 3.83 -4.81
N ASP A 32 18.83 4.01 -5.43
CA ASP A 32 19.14 3.50 -6.76
C ASP A 32 19.16 1.97 -6.82
N ARG A 33 19.33 1.27 -5.68
CA ARG A 33 19.27 -0.19 -5.59
C ARG A 33 17.89 -0.73 -5.23
N LEU A 34 16.92 0.13 -4.96
CA LEU A 34 15.55 -0.30 -4.71
C LEU A 34 14.88 -0.78 -6.01
N PRO A 35 13.83 -1.61 -5.89
CA PRO A 35 12.98 -1.94 -7.02
C PRO A 35 12.44 -0.68 -7.71
N ASP A 36 12.26 -0.74 -9.02
CA ASP A 36 11.84 0.43 -9.82
C ASP A 36 10.56 1.08 -9.28
N TRP A 37 9.53 0.28 -8.94
CA TRP A 37 8.29 0.79 -8.35
C TRP A 37 8.49 1.58 -7.05
N TRP A 38 9.49 1.22 -6.26
CA TRP A 38 9.77 1.88 -4.98
C TRP A 38 10.55 3.17 -5.26
N ARG A 39 11.54 3.12 -6.15
CA ARG A 39 12.28 4.32 -6.58
C ARG A 39 11.34 5.37 -7.18
N ASP A 40 10.43 4.95 -8.07
CA ASP A 40 9.45 5.82 -8.70
C ASP A 40 8.52 6.45 -7.65
N ALA A 41 8.05 5.67 -6.69
CA ALA A 41 7.21 6.18 -5.60
C ALA A 41 7.96 7.16 -4.67
N VAL A 42 9.25 6.94 -4.41
CA VAL A 42 10.07 7.89 -3.66
C VAL A 42 10.21 9.20 -4.43
N GLY A 43 10.58 9.14 -5.71
CA GLY A 43 10.75 10.32 -6.55
C GLY A 43 9.47 11.14 -6.72
N GLU A 44 8.31 10.48 -6.84
CA GLU A 44 7.00 11.15 -6.90
C GLU A 44 6.68 11.92 -5.61
N PHE A 45 7.00 11.33 -4.45
CA PHE A 45 6.77 11.99 -3.16
C PHE A 45 7.72 13.18 -2.95
N GLU A 46 8.98 13.04 -3.37
CA GLU A 46 9.96 14.14 -3.35
C GLU A 46 9.57 15.27 -4.30
N GLU A 47 9.10 14.97 -5.51
CA GLU A 47 8.64 15.98 -6.49
C GLU A 47 7.47 16.82 -5.97
N HIS A 48 6.64 16.25 -5.09
CA HIS A 48 5.45 16.88 -4.55
C HIS A 48 5.60 17.48 -3.14
N ASP A 49 6.83 17.57 -2.62
CA ASP A 49 7.11 18.02 -1.25
C ASP A 49 6.25 17.25 -0.21
N LEU A 50 6.00 15.96 -0.44
CA LEU A 50 5.22 15.10 0.44
C LEU A 50 6.12 14.44 1.50
N PRO A 51 5.57 14.04 2.66
CA PRO A 51 6.33 13.28 3.66
C PRO A 51 6.94 12.04 3.02
N PRO A 52 8.19 11.66 3.35
CA PRO A 52 8.90 10.58 2.68
C PRO A 52 8.06 9.32 2.47
N TYR A 53 8.04 8.81 1.24
CA TYR A 53 7.26 7.61 0.92
C TYR A 53 7.66 6.46 1.83
N ARG A 54 6.69 5.77 2.43
CA ARG A 54 6.90 4.50 3.15
C ARG A 54 6.06 3.43 2.48
N PRO A 55 6.65 2.35 1.96
CA PRO A 55 5.89 1.35 1.23
C PRO A 55 4.90 0.63 2.15
N PRO A 56 3.73 0.24 1.62
CA PRO A 56 2.72 -0.45 2.40
C PRO A 56 3.24 -1.80 2.92
N ARG A 57 2.89 -2.10 4.16
CA ARG A 57 3.31 -3.32 4.87
C ARG A 57 2.12 -4.08 5.45
N LEU A 58 2.33 -5.38 5.60
CA LEU A 58 1.48 -6.27 6.39
C LEU A 58 1.78 -6.14 7.89
N ALA A 59 0.96 -6.79 8.72
CA ALA A 59 1.07 -6.70 10.16
C ALA A 59 2.41 -7.20 10.71
N ASP A 60 3.05 -8.13 10.00
CA ASP A 60 4.36 -8.71 10.27
C ASP A 60 5.53 -7.96 9.60
N GLY A 61 5.25 -6.83 8.94
CA GLY A 61 6.26 -5.97 8.31
C GLY A 61 6.64 -6.38 6.88
N VAL A 62 6.01 -7.43 6.34
CA VAL A 62 6.19 -7.88 4.95
C VAL A 62 5.71 -6.79 3.99
N LEU A 63 6.51 -6.50 2.97
CA LEU A 63 6.16 -5.53 1.93
C LEU A 63 5.05 -6.09 1.03
N VAL A 64 3.99 -5.30 0.88
CA VAL A 64 2.81 -5.69 0.10
C VAL A 64 3.11 -5.81 -1.40
N PRO A 65 3.75 -4.84 -2.06
CA PRO A 65 3.95 -4.90 -3.52
C PRO A 65 4.72 -6.14 -3.99
N PRO A 66 5.91 -6.49 -3.44
CA PRO A 66 6.65 -7.67 -3.92
C PRO A 66 5.97 -8.98 -3.53
N LEU A 67 5.16 -9.00 -2.46
CA LEU A 67 4.36 -10.16 -2.12
C LEU A 67 3.26 -10.41 -3.15
N ILE A 68 2.56 -9.34 -3.55
CA ILE A 68 1.53 -9.37 -4.61
C ILE A 68 2.16 -9.84 -5.92
N GLU A 69 3.21 -9.17 -6.42
CA GLU A 69 3.87 -9.52 -7.69
C GLU A 69 4.29 -10.99 -7.73
N ARG A 70 4.83 -11.51 -6.62
CA ARG A 70 5.23 -12.91 -6.51
C ARG A 70 4.04 -13.87 -6.59
N LEU A 71 2.92 -13.56 -5.95
CA LEU A 71 1.74 -14.42 -5.90
C LEU A 71 0.97 -14.37 -7.22
N GLU A 72 0.81 -13.19 -7.81
CA GLU A 72 0.24 -13.01 -9.15
C GLU A 72 1.03 -13.82 -10.18
N ALA A 73 2.35 -13.70 -10.21
CA ALA A 73 3.19 -14.47 -11.14
C ALA A 73 3.19 -15.99 -10.87
N ALA A 74 3.03 -16.41 -9.61
CA ALA A 74 3.02 -17.83 -9.25
C ALA A 74 1.69 -18.53 -9.58
N HIS A 75 0.58 -17.78 -9.59
CA HIS A 75 -0.76 -18.32 -9.73
C HIS A 75 -1.52 -17.82 -10.97
N ASP A 76 -0.92 -16.90 -11.75
CA ASP A 76 -1.54 -16.24 -12.91
C ASP A 76 -2.88 -15.56 -12.56
N VAL A 77 -2.91 -14.87 -11.42
CA VAL A 77 -4.09 -14.16 -10.88
C VAL A 77 -3.81 -12.67 -10.73
N GLU A 78 -4.87 -11.87 -10.60
CA GLU A 78 -4.77 -10.46 -10.24
C GLU A 78 -5.15 -10.24 -8.77
N ILE A 79 -4.31 -9.57 -7.99
CA ILE A 79 -4.49 -9.36 -6.56
C ILE A 79 -4.61 -7.87 -6.25
N ARG A 80 -5.67 -7.47 -5.55
CA ARG A 80 -5.91 -6.07 -5.16
C ARG A 80 -6.31 -5.94 -3.70
N LEU A 81 -5.69 -4.99 -3.00
CA LEU A 81 -6.18 -4.50 -1.70
C LEU A 81 -6.98 -3.23 -1.95
N MET A 82 -8.29 -3.25 -1.70
CA MET A 82 -9.15 -2.09 -1.93
C MET A 82 -10.35 -2.07 -0.98
N GLY A 83 -10.96 -0.88 -0.83
CA GLY A 83 -12.21 -0.73 -0.08
C GLY A 83 -13.32 -1.64 -0.65
N THR A 84 -14.00 -2.40 0.21
CA THR A 84 -15.02 -3.37 -0.21
C THR A 84 -16.42 -2.81 -0.27
N ASP A 85 -16.75 -1.74 0.49
CA ASP A 85 -17.99 -0.98 0.36
C ASP A 85 -17.85 0.44 0.94
N VAL A 86 -18.49 1.40 0.28
CA VAL A 86 -18.30 2.87 0.47
C VAL A 86 -19.19 3.49 1.55
N ASP A 87 -20.15 2.77 2.13
CA ASP A 87 -21.11 3.34 3.09
C ASP A 87 -20.48 3.76 4.43
N HIS A 88 -19.31 3.20 4.78
CA HIS A 88 -18.62 3.53 6.03
C HIS A 88 -17.10 3.61 5.92
N GLY A 89 -16.50 3.72 4.72
CA GLY A 89 -15.08 4.08 4.52
C GLY A 89 -13.99 3.16 5.11
N ASP A 90 -14.35 2.22 5.97
CA ASP A 90 -13.42 1.48 6.84
C ASP A 90 -13.24 0.02 6.41
N ALA A 91 -14.16 -0.52 5.60
CA ALA A 91 -14.07 -1.91 5.13
C ALA A 91 -13.11 -2.02 3.94
N TRP A 92 -11.93 -2.60 4.18
CA TRP A 92 -10.97 -2.99 3.15
C TRP A 92 -10.99 -4.51 2.98
N GLY A 93 -10.60 -4.97 1.80
CA GLY A 93 -10.53 -6.39 1.51
C GLY A 93 -9.48 -6.73 0.48
N LEU A 94 -8.97 -7.94 0.62
CA LEU A 94 -8.14 -8.62 -0.35
C LEU A 94 -9.04 -9.20 -1.43
N ARG A 95 -8.77 -8.84 -2.67
CA ARG A 95 -9.44 -9.36 -3.85
C ARG A 95 -8.48 -10.16 -4.70
N VAL A 96 -8.97 -11.28 -5.22
CA VAL A 96 -8.28 -12.13 -6.20
C VAL A 96 -9.22 -12.29 -7.39
N ASP A 97 -8.76 -11.91 -8.58
CA ASP A 97 -9.56 -11.87 -9.82
C ASP A 97 -10.89 -11.11 -9.67
N GLY A 98 -10.85 -10.03 -8.90
CA GLY A 98 -12.01 -9.17 -8.62
C GLY A 98 -12.94 -9.66 -7.50
N GLU A 99 -12.78 -10.87 -6.99
CA GLU A 99 -13.58 -11.44 -5.89
C GLU A 99 -12.93 -11.18 -4.54
N VAL A 100 -13.72 -10.75 -3.54
CA VAL A 100 -13.24 -10.52 -2.18
C VAL A 100 -13.01 -11.87 -1.49
N VAL A 101 -11.77 -12.17 -1.16
CA VAL A 101 -11.38 -13.44 -0.49
C VAL A 101 -11.18 -13.28 1.01
N ALA A 102 -10.82 -12.08 1.46
CA ALA A 102 -10.65 -11.77 2.88
C ALA A 102 -10.95 -10.30 3.16
N ALA A 103 -11.49 -10.03 4.35
CA ALA A 103 -11.53 -8.68 4.90
C ALA A 103 -10.16 -8.34 5.50
N VAL A 104 -9.73 -7.10 5.33
CA VAL A 104 -8.42 -6.62 5.78
C VAL A 104 -8.62 -5.28 6.47
N GLU A 105 -8.11 -5.14 7.69
CA GLU A 105 -8.05 -3.84 8.35
C GLU A 105 -6.96 -2.98 7.72
N ARG A 106 -7.18 -1.67 7.61
CA ARG A 106 -6.16 -0.73 7.12
C ARG A 106 -5.97 0.38 8.14
N GLU A 107 -4.73 0.56 8.56
CA GLU A 107 -4.31 1.67 9.42
C GLU A 107 -3.25 2.51 8.69
N ARG A 108 -3.30 3.83 8.88
CA ARG A 108 -2.18 4.70 8.55
C ARG A 108 -1.38 4.91 9.83
N THR A 109 -0.12 4.47 9.84
CA THR A 109 0.74 4.60 11.01
C THR A 109 1.15 6.06 11.22
N ALA A 110 1.65 6.37 12.42
CA ALA A 110 2.18 7.69 12.73
C ALA A 110 3.29 8.12 11.75
N ASP A 111 4.10 7.17 11.30
CA ASP A 111 5.21 7.35 10.33
C ASP A 111 4.74 7.47 8.87
N GLY A 112 3.44 7.63 8.63
CA GLY A 112 2.88 7.81 7.29
C GLY A 112 2.75 6.54 6.44
N CYS A 113 3.20 5.38 6.95
CA CYS A 113 3.08 4.09 6.29
C CYS A 113 1.64 3.56 6.31
N THR A 114 1.21 2.91 5.24
CA THR A 114 -0.02 2.11 5.28
C THR A 114 0.31 0.72 5.83
N ARG A 115 -0.39 0.32 6.89
CA ARG A 115 -0.29 -1.03 7.47
C ARG A 115 -1.62 -1.76 7.30
N TYR A 116 -1.55 -2.97 6.79
CA TYR A 116 -2.69 -3.87 6.72
C TYR A 116 -2.67 -4.83 7.91
N GLY A 117 -3.83 -5.02 8.55
CA GLY A 117 -4.03 -5.85 9.74
C GLY A 117 -3.99 -7.36 9.49
N MET A 118 -3.27 -7.80 8.46
CA MET A 118 -3.11 -9.21 8.09
C MET A 118 -1.61 -9.50 7.95
N THR A 119 -1.18 -10.70 8.31
CA THR A 119 0.22 -11.15 8.14
C THR A 119 0.47 -11.70 6.73
N GLY A 120 1.74 -11.83 6.34
CA GLY A 120 2.11 -12.45 5.07
C GLY A 120 1.65 -13.90 4.93
N GLU A 121 1.64 -14.66 6.02
CA GLU A 121 1.18 -16.05 6.02
C GLU A 121 -0.34 -16.15 5.77
N GLU A 122 -1.12 -15.32 6.46
CA GLU A 122 -2.57 -15.23 6.26
C GLU A 122 -2.90 -14.78 4.83
N PHE A 123 -2.16 -13.80 4.31
CA PHE A 123 -2.32 -13.32 2.94
C PHE A 123 -2.08 -14.44 1.91
N VAL A 124 -0.94 -15.14 2.02
CA VAL A 124 -0.59 -16.25 1.12
C VAL A 124 -1.61 -17.37 1.21
N THR A 125 -2.08 -17.69 2.42
CA THR A 125 -3.08 -18.73 2.65
C THR A 125 -4.40 -18.39 1.96
N ALA A 126 -4.91 -17.16 2.16
CA ALA A 126 -6.17 -16.72 1.55
C ALA A 126 -6.12 -16.75 0.00
N VAL A 127 -4.99 -16.34 -0.60
CA VAL A 127 -4.81 -16.40 -2.06
C VAL A 127 -4.78 -17.86 -2.54
N ARG A 128 -4.01 -18.72 -1.87
CA ARG A 128 -3.92 -20.15 -2.23
C ARG A 128 -5.26 -20.85 -2.12
N GLU A 129 -5.98 -20.67 -1.01
CA GLU A 129 -7.30 -21.26 -0.84
C GLU A 129 -8.26 -20.82 -1.95
N ARG A 130 -8.21 -19.56 -2.39
CA ARG A 130 -9.03 -19.11 -3.51
C ARG A 130 -8.62 -19.72 -4.85
N VAL A 131 -7.32 -19.87 -5.12
CA VAL A 131 -6.82 -20.49 -6.36
C VAL A 131 -7.15 -21.99 -6.38
N GLU A 132 -7.05 -22.68 -5.24
CA GLU A 132 -7.40 -24.10 -5.10
C GLU A 132 -8.91 -24.34 -5.13
N ALA A 133 -9.71 -23.39 -4.61
CA ALA A 133 -11.17 -23.46 -4.61
C ALA A 133 -11.81 -23.20 -5.97
N VAL A 134 -11.07 -22.61 -6.92
CA VAL A 134 -11.44 -22.63 -8.33
C VAL A 134 -10.77 -23.83 -8.96
N PRO A 135 -11.42 -25.01 -8.98
CA PRO A 135 -10.94 -26.07 -9.85
C PRO A 135 -10.95 -25.47 -11.26
N ASP A 136 -9.79 -25.52 -11.88
CA ASP A 136 -9.57 -25.22 -13.29
C ASP A 136 -10.82 -25.63 -14.10
N ALA A 137 -11.62 -24.65 -14.50
CA ALA A 137 -12.76 -24.87 -15.40
C ALA A 137 -12.28 -25.10 -16.84
N SER A 138 -11.01 -25.51 -17.01
CA SER A 138 -10.38 -25.89 -18.26
C SER A 138 -9.90 -27.35 -18.23
N ASP A 139 -10.67 -28.26 -17.63
CA ASP A 139 -10.69 -29.65 -18.11
C ASP A 139 -12.00 -29.94 -18.86
N PRO A 140 -12.08 -29.62 -20.16
CA PRO A 140 -13.07 -30.21 -21.06
C PRO A 140 -12.54 -31.56 -21.59
N ALA A 141 -12.14 -32.49 -20.72
CA ALA A 141 -11.70 -33.81 -21.14
C ALA A 141 -12.47 -34.94 -20.44
N ASP A 142 -13.79 -35.00 -20.61
CA ASP A 142 -14.49 -36.31 -20.73
C ASP A 142 -15.85 -36.17 -21.43
N ARG A 143 -15.81 -36.12 -22.77
CA ARG A 143 -16.97 -36.47 -23.60
C ARG A 143 -16.44 -37.11 -24.89
N GLY A 144 -16.16 -38.41 -24.82
CA GLY A 144 -15.75 -39.23 -25.96
C GLY A 144 -15.94 -40.71 -25.69
#